data_AF-A0A2G6EQ77-F1
#
_entry.id   AF-A0A2G6EQ77-F1
#
_cell.length_a   1.000
_cell.length_b   1.000
_cell.length_c   1.000
_cell.angle_alpha   90.00
_cell.angle_beta   90.00
_cell.angle_gamma   90.00
#
_symmetry.space_group_name_H-M   'P 1'
#
loop_
_entity.id
_entity.type
_entity.pdbx_description
1 polymer ?
#
loop_
_entity_poly.entity_id
_entity_poly.type
_entity_poly.pdbx_seq_one_letter_code
_entity_poly.pdbx_strand_id
1 'polypeptide(L)'
;MAKKKMTTASVLAFERKLDISDAFFWQTDSKIDDKNSSVLMTPVTIREKSVRGTISNRLKNAVANDPAKLDAEIEKPNLQTVDAAALDVANDTLIAKWSCKILPFTGEPYVCNDQNYQQALAEKVSGYLKNYGVKKLARRYA
;
A
#
# COMPACT_ATOMS: atom_id res chain seq x y z
N MET A 1 5.83 1.45 51.42
CA MET A 1 5.00 2.17 50.44
C MET A 1 4.58 1.19 49.36
N ALA A 2 3.27 1.05 49.10
CA ALA A 2 2.79 0.09 48.10
C ALA A 2 3.25 0.50 46.69
N LYS A 3 3.87 -0.44 45.96
CA LYS A 3 4.30 -0.23 44.57
C LYS A 3 3.04 0.03 43.74
N LYS A 4 2.83 1.27 43.29
CA LYS A 4 1.73 1.64 42.39
C LYS A 4 1.79 0.70 41.17
N LYS A 5 0.74 -0.09 40.96
CA LYS A 5 0.67 -1.04 39.83
C LYS A 5 0.80 -0.23 38.54
N MET A 6 1.82 -0.54 37.74
CA MET A 6 2.06 0.14 36.47
C MET A 6 0.89 -0.14 35.53
N THR A 7 0.23 0.93 35.08
CA THR A 7 -0.86 0.89 34.09
C THR A 7 -0.33 1.29 32.73
N THR A 8 -1.03 0.91 31.66
CA THR A 8 -0.69 1.35 30.30
C THR A 8 -0.88 2.86 30.16
N ALA A 9 0.06 3.52 29.49
CA ALA A 9 -0.07 4.92 29.10
C ALA A 9 -1.34 5.12 28.25
N SER A 10 -2.11 6.18 28.51
CA SER A 10 -3.30 6.50 27.70
C SER A 10 -2.96 7.28 26.43
N VAL A 11 -1.76 7.85 26.35
CA VAL A 11 -1.21 8.46 25.13
C VAL A 11 0.17 7.85 24.90
N LEU A 12 0.32 7.16 23.77
CA LEU A 12 1.57 6.55 23.34
C LEU A 12 1.64 6.58 21.81
N ALA A 13 2.73 7.11 21.26
CA ALA A 13 2.94 7.20 19.82
C ALA A 13 4.37 6.83 19.43
N PHE A 14 4.53 6.17 18.29
CA PHE A 14 5.81 5.86 17.66
C PHE A 14 5.80 6.33 16.22
N GLU A 15 6.93 6.83 15.74
CA GLU A 15 7.12 7.08 14.32
C GLU A 15 7.39 5.78 13.57
N ARG A 16 6.90 5.69 12.33
CA ARG A 16 7.29 4.62 11.40
C ARG A 16 8.79 4.67 11.12
N LYS A 17 9.44 3.50 11.04
CA LYS A 17 10.89 3.39 10.77
C LYS A 17 11.23 2.89 9.37
N LEU A 18 10.24 2.36 8.66
CA LEU A 18 10.31 2.11 7.22
C LEU A 18 9.52 3.20 6.53
N ASP A 19 10.23 4.18 5.97
CA ASP A 19 9.64 5.28 5.23
C ASP A 19 9.74 4.99 3.73
N ILE A 20 8.61 4.55 3.17
CA ILE A 20 8.45 4.12 1.78
C ILE A 20 7.86 5.28 0.98
N SER A 21 8.46 5.63 -0.15
CA SER A 21 7.90 6.60 -1.09
C SER A 21 6.82 5.97 -1.98
N ASP A 22 6.04 6.82 -2.66
CA ASP A 22 5.24 6.36 -3.79
C ASP A 22 6.12 5.70 -4.86
N ALA A 23 5.51 4.77 -5.60
CA ALA A 23 6.12 4.13 -6.74
C ALA A 23 5.69 4.82 -8.04
N PHE A 24 6.66 5.21 -8.86
CA PHE A 24 6.43 5.77 -10.19
C PHE A 24 6.54 4.68 -11.24
N PHE A 25 5.53 4.56 -12.09
CA PHE A 25 5.49 3.59 -13.18
C PHE A 25 6.05 4.19 -14.46
N TRP A 26 7.05 3.50 -15.00
CA TRP A 26 7.72 3.80 -16.25
C TRP A 26 7.59 2.59 -17.18
N GLN A 27 7.87 2.81 -18.47
CA GLN A 27 7.78 1.79 -19.50
C GLN A 27 8.98 1.87 -20.45
N THR A 28 9.39 0.72 -20.98
CA THR A 28 10.48 0.58 -21.96
C THR A 28 10.29 -0.69 -22.80
N ASP A 29 10.97 -0.77 -23.95
CA ASP A 29 11.22 -2.01 -24.68
C ASP A 29 12.41 -2.74 -24.04
N SER A 30 12.25 -4.02 -23.74
CA SER A 30 13.26 -4.91 -23.16
C SER A 30 14.53 -5.07 -24.00
N LYS A 31 14.47 -4.75 -25.30
CA LYS A 31 15.61 -4.83 -26.24
C LYS A 31 16.55 -3.63 -26.16
N ILE A 32 16.17 -2.58 -25.46
CA ILE A 32 16.99 -1.38 -25.30
C ILE A 32 18.11 -1.65 -24.29
N ASP A 33 19.37 -1.52 -24.73
CA ASP A 33 20.55 -1.76 -23.88
C ASP A 33 20.66 -0.66 -22.80
N ASP A 34 20.64 -1.07 -21.54
CA ASP A 34 20.60 -0.25 -20.32
C ASP A 34 21.79 0.72 -20.17
N LYS A 35 22.83 0.62 -21.01
CA LYS A 35 24.07 1.41 -20.85
C LYS A 35 23.90 2.92 -21.06
N ASN A 36 22.80 3.38 -21.64
CA ASN A 36 22.43 4.81 -21.78
C ASN A 36 21.04 5.13 -21.19
N SER A 37 20.72 4.48 -20.05
CA SER A 37 19.44 4.38 -19.30
C SER A 37 18.54 5.63 -19.12
N SER A 38 18.97 6.86 -19.41
CA SER A 38 18.14 8.05 -19.19
C SER A 38 17.32 8.48 -20.41
N VAL A 39 17.60 7.94 -21.59
CA VAL A 39 17.04 8.45 -22.85
C VAL A 39 15.79 7.68 -23.33
N LEU A 40 15.47 6.52 -22.74
CA LEU A 40 14.50 5.59 -23.35
C LEU A 40 13.33 5.15 -22.45
N MET A 41 13.29 5.60 -21.19
CA MET A 41 12.17 5.30 -20.30
C MET A 41 11.12 6.41 -20.35
N THR A 42 9.88 6.08 -20.70
CA THR A 42 8.75 7.02 -20.65
C THR A 42 7.81 6.68 -19.50
N PRO A 43 7.05 7.64 -18.93
CA PRO A 43 6.10 7.34 -17.87
C PRO A 43 4.90 6.54 -18.42
N VAL A 44 4.31 5.68 -17.59
CA VAL A 44 3.00 5.10 -17.87
C VAL A 44 1.94 6.17 -17.59
N THR A 45 1.13 6.48 -18.58
CA THR A 45 0.10 7.53 -18.48
C THR A 45 -1.27 6.92 -18.19
N ILE A 46 -2.06 7.64 -17.39
CA ILE A 46 -3.47 7.32 -17.17
C ILE A 46 -4.26 8.01 -18.28
N ARG A 47 -5.16 7.25 -18.92
CA ARG A 47 -6.07 7.73 -19.96
C ARG A 47 -7.49 7.38 -19.58
N GLU A 48 -8.40 8.32 -19.78
CA GLU A 48 -9.82 8.09 -19.61
C GLU A 48 -10.36 7.24 -20.78
N LYS A 49 -11.28 6.32 -20.50
CA LYS A 49 -12.05 5.59 -21.52
C LYS A 49 -13.51 5.44 -21.12
N SER A 50 -14.40 5.53 -22.10
CA SER A 50 -15.80 5.18 -21.94
C SER A 50 -16.01 3.68 -22.14
N VAL A 51 -16.77 3.06 -21.26
CA VAL A 51 -17.12 1.63 -21.29
C VAL A 51 -18.63 1.51 -21.20
N ARG A 52 -19.22 0.67 -22.06
CA ARG A 52 -20.61 0.23 -21.90
C ARG A 52 -20.60 -1.08 -21.11
N GLY A 53 -20.89 -0.99 -19.82
CA GLY A 53 -20.98 -2.16 -18.94
C GLY A 53 -22.23 -3.00 -19.23
N THR A 54 -22.22 -4.22 -18.69
CA THR A 54 -23.40 -5.07 -18.58
C THR A 54 -23.97 -4.98 -17.17
N ILE A 55 -25.26 -5.29 -17.00
CA ILE A 55 -25.87 -5.45 -15.68
C ILE A 55 -25.54 -6.86 -15.16
N SER A 56 -24.45 -6.96 -14.38
CA SER A 56 -23.91 -8.24 -13.87
C SER A 56 -24.00 -8.40 -12.35
N ASN A 57 -24.59 -7.41 -11.66
CA ASN A 57 -24.84 -7.51 -10.23
C ASN A 57 -26.03 -8.43 -9.94
N ARG A 58 -26.08 -8.99 -8.74
CA ARG A 58 -27.24 -9.76 -8.27
C ARG A 58 -28.48 -8.84 -8.24
N LEU A 59 -29.48 -9.18 -9.05
CA LEU A 59 -30.76 -8.47 -9.10
C LEU A 59 -31.69 -8.92 -7.97
N LYS A 60 -32.60 -8.04 -7.56
CA LYS A 60 -33.63 -8.37 -6.57
C LYS A 60 -34.60 -9.40 -7.16
N ASN A 61 -35.10 -10.33 -6.33
CA ASN A 61 -35.98 -11.43 -6.77
C ASN A 61 -37.21 -10.98 -7.57
N ALA A 62 -37.77 -9.80 -7.25
CA ALA A 62 -38.92 -9.23 -7.97
C ALA A 62 -38.65 -8.87 -9.44
N VAL A 63 -37.37 -8.70 -9.81
CA VAL A 63 -36.92 -8.41 -11.18
C VAL A 63 -36.32 -9.66 -11.81
N ALA A 64 -35.57 -10.46 -11.03
CA ALA A 64 -34.93 -11.69 -11.52
C ALA A 64 -35.94 -12.80 -11.89
N ASN A 65 -37.11 -12.85 -11.26
CA ASN A 65 -38.13 -13.88 -11.51
C ASN A 65 -39.12 -13.52 -12.65
N ASP A 66 -39.01 -12.32 -13.23
CA ASP A 66 -39.89 -11.82 -14.28
C ASP A 66 -39.06 -11.60 -15.56
N PRO A 67 -39.13 -12.51 -16.55
CA PRO A 67 -38.30 -12.45 -17.75
C PRO A 67 -38.39 -11.12 -18.51
N ALA A 68 -39.59 -10.53 -18.60
CA ALA A 68 -39.79 -9.27 -19.32
C ALA A 68 -39.13 -8.08 -18.59
N LYS A 69 -39.11 -8.07 -17.26
CA LYS A 69 -38.41 -7.04 -16.47
C LYS A 69 -36.90 -7.25 -16.46
N LEU A 70 -36.45 -8.49 -16.49
CA LEU A 70 -35.05 -8.83 -16.62
C LEU A 70 -34.48 -8.33 -17.96
N ASP A 71 -35.16 -8.63 -19.06
CA ASP A 71 -34.76 -8.21 -20.40
C ASP A 71 -34.71 -6.68 -20.52
N ALA A 72 -35.73 -5.99 -19.99
CA ALA A 72 -35.78 -4.52 -19.97
C ALA A 72 -34.66 -3.88 -19.15
N GLU A 73 -34.16 -4.51 -18.09
CA GLU A 73 -33.00 -4.02 -17.32
C GLU A 73 -31.67 -4.30 -18.03
N ILE A 74 -31.55 -5.42 -18.74
CA ILE A 74 -30.32 -5.78 -19.47
C ILE A 74 -30.12 -4.90 -20.71
N GLU A 75 -31.20 -4.50 -21.38
CA GLU A 75 -31.12 -3.63 -22.57
C GLU A 75 -30.67 -2.20 -22.24
N LYS A 76 -30.79 -1.76 -20.98
CA LYS A 76 -30.39 -0.42 -20.56
C LYS A 76 -28.88 -0.23 -20.70
N PRO A 77 -28.43 0.80 -21.44
CA PRO A 77 -27.00 1.07 -21.58
C PRO A 77 -26.42 1.55 -20.24
N ASN A 78 -25.52 0.76 -19.66
CA ASN A 78 -24.74 1.11 -18.48
C ASN A 78 -23.44 1.81 -18.90
N LEU A 79 -23.55 3.06 -19.36
CA LEU A 79 -22.39 3.85 -19.80
C LEU A 79 -21.59 4.32 -18.59
N GLN A 80 -20.28 4.07 -18.61
CA GLN A 80 -19.35 4.40 -17.55
C GLN A 80 -18.10 5.04 -18.14
N THR A 81 -17.46 5.89 -17.38
CA THR A 81 -16.15 6.47 -17.69
C THR A 81 -15.17 5.99 -16.65
N VAL A 82 -14.03 5.46 -17.08
CA VAL A 82 -13.01 4.88 -16.19
C VAL A 82 -11.63 5.33 -16.60
N ASP A 83 -10.74 5.40 -15.61
CA ASP A 83 -9.31 5.55 -15.83
C ASP A 83 -8.67 4.21 -16.19
N ALA A 84 -7.80 4.23 -17.20
CA ALA A 84 -7.02 3.08 -17.63
C ALA A 84 -5.55 3.46 -17.83
N ALA A 85 -4.65 2.60 -17.39
CA ALA A 85 -3.23 2.70 -17.65
C ALA A 85 -2.77 1.42 -18.36
N ALA A 86 -1.96 1.55 -19.40
CA ALA A 86 -1.39 0.46 -20.15
C ALA A 86 -0.02 0.87 -20.69
N LEU A 87 0.82 -0.13 -21.01
CA LEU A 87 2.03 0.12 -21.79
C LEU A 87 1.65 0.57 -23.20
N ASP A 88 2.45 1.47 -23.76
CA ASP A 88 2.38 1.79 -25.18
C ASP A 88 2.80 0.56 -26.00
N VAL A 89 2.25 0.43 -27.21
CA VAL A 89 2.43 -0.75 -28.07
C VAL A 89 3.89 -1.08 -28.37
N ALA A 90 4.77 -0.08 -28.34
CA ALA A 90 6.20 -0.24 -28.58
C ALA A 90 6.98 -0.74 -27.34
N ASN A 91 6.37 -0.76 -26.15
CA ASN A 91 7.01 -1.15 -24.90
C ASN A 91 6.43 -2.46 -24.38
N ASP A 92 7.29 -3.29 -23.78
CA ASP A 92 6.91 -4.61 -23.25
C ASP A 92 7.24 -4.76 -21.75
N THR A 93 7.87 -3.76 -21.15
CA THR A 93 8.39 -3.82 -19.78
C THR A 93 7.87 -2.67 -18.92
N LEU A 94 7.24 -3.01 -17.79
CA LEU A 94 6.86 -2.06 -16.73
C LEU A 94 7.99 -1.94 -15.70
N ILE A 95 8.36 -0.72 -15.33
CA ILE A 95 9.36 -0.44 -14.30
C ILE A 95 8.73 0.40 -13.18
N ALA A 96 8.68 -0.16 -11.97
CA ALA A 96 8.24 0.54 -10.78
C ALA A 96 9.45 1.08 -9.99
N LYS A 97 9.63 2.41 -9.96
CA LYS A 97 10.71 3.07 -9.23
C LYS A 97 10.18 3.67 -7.92
N TRP A 98 10.83 3.33 -6.81
CA TRP A 98 10.48 3.79 -5.48
C TRP A 98 11.71 3.79 -4.58
N SER A 99 11.59 4.34 -3.38
CA SER A 99 12.67 4.38 -2.39
C SER A 99 12.17 3.98 -1.00
N CYS A 100 13.06 3.35 -0.23
CA CYS A 100 12.84 3.00 1.17
C CYS A 100 13.93 3.61 2.03
N LYS A 101 13.55 4.45 3.00
CA LYS A 101 14.46 4.94 4.04
C LYS A 101 14.24 4.14 5.31
N ILE A 102 15.30 3.49 5.78
CA ILE A 102 15.31 2.73 7.03
C ILE A 102 15.87 3.63 8.13
N LEU A 103 15.02 4.01 9.08
CA LEU A 103 15.38 4.86 10.21
C LEU A 103 15.89 4.02 11.39
N PRO A 104 16.83 4.53 12.20
CA PRO A 104 17.25 3.86 13.43
C PRO A 104 16.07 3.58 14.36
N PHE A 105 16.05 2.40 14.97
CA PHE A 105 15.05 2.01 15.97
C PHE A 105 15.71 1.79 17.32
N THR A 106 15.43 2.68 18.28
CA THR A 106 15.94 2.63 19.66
C THR A 106 14.90 2.11 20.66
N GLY A 107 13.63 1.97 20.23
CA GLY A 107 12.52 1.62 21.13
C GLY A 107 11.93 2.81 21.89
N GLU A 108 12.42 4.02 21.65
CA GLU A 108 11.90 5.23 22.27
C GLU A 108 10.59 5.68 21.61
N PRO A 109 9.53 5.92 22.39
CA PRO A 109 8.30 6.50 21.85
C PRO A 109 8.51 7.97 21.49
N TYR A 110 7.77 8.43 20.49
CA TYR A 110 7.71 9.85 20.13
C TYR A 110 6.95 10.66 21.19
N VAL A 111 5.86 10.09 21.72
CA VAL A 111 5.08 10.69 22.83
C VAL A 111 4.68 9.57 23.78
N CYS A 112 4.79 9.81 25.09
CA CYS A 112 4.21 8.97 26.14
C CYS A 112 3.77 9.86 27.30
N ASN A 113 2.54 9.69 27.80
CA ASN A 113 2.04 10.48 28.93
C ASN A 113 2.32 9.88 30.33
N ASP A 114 2.93 8.69 30.40
CA ASP A 114 3.37 8.05 31.64
C ASP A 114 4.86 7.73 31.56
N GLN A 115 5.65 8.40 32.40
CA GLN A 115 7.11 8.27 32.43
C GLN A 115 7.57 6.90 32.97
N ASN A 116 6.86 6.32 33.94
CA ASN A 116 7.18 4.98 34.46
C ASN A 116 6.91 3.92 33.38
N TYR A 117 5.81 4.06 32.65
CA TYR A 117 5.49 3.20 31.52
C TYR A 117 6.54 3.33 30.40
N GLN A 118 6.94 4.56 30.06
CA GLN A 118 7.97 4.82 29.05
C GLN A 118 9.30 4.16 29.42
N GLN A 119 9.75 4.31 30.66
CA GLN A 119 10.99 3.68 31.11
C GLN A 119 10.92 2.15 31.04
N ALA A 120 9.83 1.55 31.54
CA ALA A 120 9.64 0.11 31.47
C ALA A 120 9.60 -0.40 30.02
N LEU A 121 8.97 0.36 29.11
CA LEU A 121 8.93 0.03 27.68
C LEU A 121 10.33 0.09 27.05
N ALA A 122 11.09 1.16 27.30
CA ALA A 122 12.45 1.33 26.79
C ALA A 122 13.37 0.21 27.29
N GLU A 123 13.27 -0.17 28.57
CA GLU A 123 14.03 -1.29 29.15
C GLU A 123 13.68 -2.62 28.46
N LYS A 124 12.39 -2.88 28.22
CA LYS A 124 11.95 -4.10 27.53
C LYS A 124 12.44 -4.16 26.08
N VAL A 125 12.32 -3.07 25.33
CA VAL A 125 12.77 -3.03 23.94
C VAL A 125 14.30 -3.11 23.86
N SER A 126 15.02 -2.37 24.70
CA SER A 126 16.49 -2.46 24.79
C SER A 126 16.95 -3.88 25.12
N GLY A 127 16.28 -4.54 26.08
CA GLY A 127 16.53 -5.94 26.41
C GLY A 127 16.31 -6.88 25.22
N TYR A 128 15.23 -6.70 24.47
CA TYR A 128 14.98 -7.47 23.25
C TYR A 128 16.06 -7.25 22.18
N LEU A 129 16.43 -5.98 21.92
CA LEU A 129 17.45 -5.62 20.94
C LEU A 129 18.82 -6.19 21.31
N LYS A 130 19.19 -6.20 22.60
CA LYS A 130 20.45 -6.79 23.08
C LYS A 130 20.45 -8.32 22.98
N ASN A 131 19.37 -8.97 23.38
CA ASN A 131 19.31 -10.43 23.47
C ASN A 131 19.11 -11.12 22.10
N TYR A 132 18.31 -10.52 21.22
CA TYR A 132 17.88 -11.15 19.97
C TYR A 132 18.23 -10.33 18.72
N GLY A 133 18.38 -9.00 18.87
CA GLY A 133 18.51 -8.08 17.76
C GLY A 133 17.28 -8.10 16.84
N VAL A 134 17.44 -7.55 15.63
CA VAL A 134 16.36 -7.46 14.63
C VAL A 134 16.65 -8.21 13.33
N LYS A 135 17.68 -9.09 13.31
CA LYS A 135 18.08 -9.83 12.09
C LYS A 135 16.93 -10.64 11.48
N LYS A 136 16.10 -11.26 12.31
CA LYS A 136 14.92 -12.03 11.84
C LYS A 136 13.86 -11.13 11.22
N LEU A 137 13.67 -9.91 11.73
CA LEU A 137 12.76 -8.93 11.13
C LEU A 137 13.33 -8.39 9.82
N ALA A 138 14.62 -8.02 9.81
CA ALA A 138 15.31 -7.57 8.60
C ALA A 138 15.24 -8.61 7.48
N ARG A 139 15.45 -9.90 7.78
CA ARG A 139 15.31 -11.01 6.82
C ARG A 139 13.89 -11.21 6.28
N ARG A 140 12.86 -10.76 7.00
CA ARG A 140 11.46 -10.85 6.53
C ARG A 140 11.07 -9.67 5.65
N TYR A 141 11.76 -8.54 5.80
CA TYR A 141 11.56 -7.36 4.95
C TYR A 141 12.42 -7.38 3.68
N ALA A 142 13.60 -8.00 3.73
CA ALA A 142 14.43 -8.30 2.56
C ALA A 142 13.84 -9.44 1.74
#